data_AF-A0A6V8NLR4-F1
#
_entry.id   AF-A0A6V8NLR4-F1
#
_cell.length_a   1.000
_cell.length_b   1.000
_cell.length_c   1.000
_cell.angle_alpha   90.00
_cell.angle_beta   90.00
_cell.angle_gamma   90.00
#
_symmetry.space_group_name_H-M   'P 1'
#
loop_
_entity.id
_entity.type
_entity.pdbx_description
1 polymer ?
#
loop_
_entity_poly.entity_id
_entity_poly.type
_entity_poly.pdbx_seq_one_letter_code
_entity_poly.pdbx_strand_id
1 'polypeptide(L)'
;MNREEEIISQLIKDFQRIIPNGKVIGKQKVEKKPYDLVFDVQINKTRKKLVCEVKSVGQPRYLYQAIGQLKLGISAEKDAYPIIVAPYISERGRNICKEAGVGFIDLQGNVFLKFNSILIDVQQVGVKDRAMGIDRVSVKKMEKRTLRRLFSPVSSRVIRVMLENSKEVWTLRALSTEAEASLKQTYLVTNTLDEEGFVDKKRGAITLTRPGELLDLWASSYNITINEIQTFYSFEKNPTSLMKKASALAREKGLKYAFTLHAGASLVAPFVRFTDVHFYLAGSRGFWVKELDLRPVEYGGSVHLIIPYDKGVFYNRQIVGDMVTVSNTQLYLDLHNYPARGKEQADFLRAQKLSF
;
A
#
# COMPACT_ATOMS: atom_id res chain seq x y z
N MET A 1 -15.12 -17.82 27.96
CA MET A 1 -15.90 -16.63 27.53
C MET A 1 -15.52 -16.32 26.09
N ASN A 2 -16.47 -16.00 25.21
CA ASN A 2 -16.12 -15.66 23.82
C ASN A 2 -15.31 -14.34 23.83
N ARG A 3 -14.19 -14.26 23.11
CA ARG A 3 -13.32 -13.06 23.06
C ARG A 3 -14.08 -11.80 22.62
N GLU A 4 -15.12 -11.95 21.80
CA GLU A 4 -16.00 -10.84 21.41
C GLU A 4 -16.89 -10.36 22.58
N GLU A 5 -17.32 -11.26 23.46
CA GLU A 5 -18.10 -10.91 24.66
C GLU A 5 -17.24 -10.16 25.70
N GLU A 6 -15.96 -10.51 25.81
CA GLU A 6 -14.97 -9.75 26.58
C GLU A 6 -14.81 -8.33 26.04
N ILE A 7 -14.69 -8.17 24.72
CA ILE A 7 -14.57 -6.86 24.06
C ILE A 7 -15.81 -6.01 24.31
N ILE A 8 -17.01 -6.58 24.16
CA ILE A 8 -18.28 -5.88 24.44
C ILE A 8 -18.34 -5.44 25.90
N SER A 9 -17.99 -6.32 26.83
CA SER A 9 -18.04 -6.02 28.26
C SER A 9 -17.06 -4.92 28.64
N GLN A 10 -15.86 -4.93 28.05
CA GLN A 10 -14.86 -3.90 28.27
C GLN A 10 -15.29 -2.56 27.64
N LEU A 11 -15.83 -2.57 26.42
CA LEU A 11 -16.35 -1.36 25.77
C LEU A 11 -17.39 -0.65 26.63
N ILE A 12 -18.35 -1.39 27.20
CA ILE A 12 -19.40 -0.79 28.05
C ILE A 12 -18.79 -0.13 29.28
N LYS A 13 -17.85 -0.81 29.95
CA LYS A 13 -17.14 -0.27 31.12
C LYS A 13 -16.36 1.00 30.78
N ASP A 14 -15.72 1.02 29.61
CA ASP A 14 -14.88 2.12 29.15
C ASP A 14 -15.64 3.18 28.34
N PHE A 15 -16.94 3.02 28.06
CA PHE A 15 -17.64 3.84 27.07
C PHE A 15 -17.58 5.32 27.40
N GLN A 16 -17.84 5.70 28.65
CA GLN A 16 -17.72 7.08 29.12
C GLN A 16 -16.28 7.60 29.10
N ARG A 17 -15.30 6.74 29.37
CA ARG A 17 -13.87 7.11 29.28
C ARG A 17 -13.47 7.41 27.84
N ILE A 18 -13.97 6.61 26.90
CA ILE A 18 -13.68 6.71 25.46
C ILE A 18 -14.47 7.87 24.82
N ILE A 19 -15.72 8.07 25.25
CA ILE A 19 -16.62 9.14 24.79
C ILE A 19 -17.14 9.89 26.05
N PRO A 20 -16.43 10.92 26.54
CA PRO A 20 -16.74 11.62 27.80
C PRO A 20 -18.19 12.12 27.94
N ASN A 21 -18.79 12.57 26.83
CA ASN A 21 -20.17 13.07 26.82
C ASN A 21 -21.19 12.02 26.33
N GLY A 22 -20.79 10.75 26.32
CA GLY A 22 -21.58 9.62 25.83
C GLY A 22 -21.98 8.68 26.95
N LYS A 23 -23.18 8.12 26.88
CA LYS A 23 -23.62 7.01 27.75
C LYS A 23 -24.36 5.95 26.94
N VAL A 24 -24.14 4.69 27.29
CA VAL A 24 -24.96 3.57 26.82
C VAL A 24 -26.24 3.55 27.65
N ILE A 25 -27.39 3.67 26.99
CA ILE A 25 -28.71 3.68 27.63
C ILE A 25 -29.47 2.36 27.40
N GLY A 26 -29.06 1.58 26.40
CA GLY A 26 -29.65 0.29 26.08
C GLY A 26 -28.68 -0.59 25.28
N LYS A 27 -28.86 -1.90 25.39
CA LYS A 27 -28.10 -2.92 24.65
C LYS A 27 -29.05 -4.05 24.26
N GLN A 28 -28.99 -4.45 23.00
CA GLN A 28 -29.71 -5.61 22.47
C GLN A 28 -28.74 -6.49 21.68
N LYS A 29 -28.60 -7.76 22.07
CA LYS A 29 -27.86 -8.75 21.27
C LYS A 29 -28.77 -9.23 20.15
N VAL A 30 -28.22 -9.41 18.96
CA VAL A 30 -28.99 -9.89 17.81
C VAL A 30 -28.64 -11.33 17.53
N GLU A 31 -29.65 -12.21 17.56
CA GLU A 31 -29.46 -13.65 17.40
C GLU A 31 -29.23 -14.07 15.94
N LYS A 32 -29.80 -13.31 14.98
CA LYS A 32 -29.65 -13.56 13.54
C LYS A 32 -28.86 -12.44 12.88
N LYS A 33 -27.70 -12.81 12.32
CA LYS A 33 -26.82 -11.97 11.50
C LYS A 33 -27.61 -11.15 10.49
N PRO A 34 -27.24 -9.87 10.33
CA PRO A 34 -25.89 -9.54 9.87
C PRO A 34 -25.00 -8.71 10.81
N TYR A 35 -25.40 -8.47 12.06
CA TYR A 35 -24.57 -7.81 13.07
C TYR A 35 -24.77 -8.44 14.45
N ASP A 36 -23.83 -8.19 15.37
CA ASP A 36 -23.82 -8.86 16.67
C ASP A 36 -24.70 -8.16 17.72
N LEU A 37 -24.77 -6.82 17.65
CA LEU A 37 -25.32 -6.03 18.75
C LEU A 37 -25.83 -4.66 18.32
N VAL A 38 -26.85 -4.14 19.03
CA VAL A 38 -27.30 -2.76 18.94
C VAL A 38 -27.07 -2.08 20.29
N PHE A 39 -26.39 -0.93 20.27
CA PHE A 39 -26.35 -0.02 21.42
C PHE A 39 -27.29 1.15 21.18
N ASP A 40 -28.19 1.39 22.13
CA ASP A 40 -28.80 2.70 22.26
C ASP A 40 -27.83 3.58 23.06
N VAL A 41 -27.39 4.66 22.45
CA VAL A 41 -26.50 5.62 23.11
C VAL A 41 -27.13 6.99 23.16
N GLN A 42 -26.77 7.74 24.18
CA GLN A 42 -26.99 9.18 24.24
C GLN A 42 -25.63 9.86 24.23
N ILE A 43 -25.38 10.70 23.23
CA ILE A 43 -24.19 11.54 23.12
C ILE A 43 -24.66 12.99 23.14
N ASN A 44 -24.22 13.76 24.14
CA ASN A 44 -24.79 15.07 24.46
C ASN A 44 -26.33 14.96 24.66
N LYS A 45 -27.10 15.65 23.82
CA LYS A 45 -28.58 15.61 23.80
C LYS A 45 -29.16 14.68 22.72
N THR A 46 -28.31 14.07 21.89
CA THR A 46 -28.71 13.25 20.76
C THR A 46 -28.76 11.78 21.14
N ARG A 47 -29.88 11.11 20.89
CA ARG A 47 -29.98 9.65 20.97
C ARG A 47 -29.69 9.04 19.61
N LYS A 48 -28.98 7.91 19.58
CA LYS A 48 -28.70 7.18 18.34
C LYS A 48 -28.61 5.68 18.63
N LYS A 49 -29.08 4.88 17.68
CA LYS A 49 -28.80 3.45 17.62
C LYS A 49 -27.48 3.21 16.90
N LEU A 50 -26.55 2.55 17.57
CA LEU A 50 -25.31 2.07 16.98
C LEU A 50 -25.45 0.58 16.68
N VAL A 51 -25.45 0.23 15.40
CA VAL A 51 -25.47 -1.17 14.94
C VAL A 51 -24.03 -1.65 14.85
N CYS A 52 -23.69 -2.68 15.62
CA CYS A 52 -22.32 -3.02 15.95
C CYS A 52 -21.96 -4.42 15.43
N GLU A 53 -20.87 -4.49 14.68
CA GLU A 53 -20.15 -5.74 14.43
C GLU A 53 -18.88 -5.74 15.28
N VAL A 54 -18.69 -6.80 16.06
CA VAL A 54 -17.53 -6.94 16.94
C VAL A 54 -16.54 -7.90 16.30
N LYS A 55 -15.28 -7.48 16.17
CA LYS A 55 -14.21 -8.34 15.67
C LYS A 55 -13.15 -8.52 16.74
N SER A 56 -12.70 -9.74 16.92
CA SER A 56 -11.59 -10.08 17.81
C SER A 56 -10.24 -9.51 17.38
N VAL A 57 -10.12 -9.07 16.12
CA VAL A 57 -8.92 -8.46 15.52
C VAL A 57 -9.33 -7.33 14.57
N GLY A 58 -8.70 -6.15 14.66
CA GLY A 58 -8.98 -5.00 13.79
C GLY A 58 -8.06 -4.88 12.58
N GLN A 59 -7.63 -6.01 12.00
CA GLN A 59 -6.87 -6.04 10.74
C GLN A 59 -7.79 -5.75 9.54
N PRO A 60 -7.31 -5.08 8.48
CA PRO A 60 -8.12 -4.69 7.32
C PRO A 60 -9.00 -5.79 6.71
N ARG A 61 -8.52 -7.04 6.58
CA ARG A 61 -9.35 -8.13 6.05
C ARG A 61 -10.67 -8.33 6.81
N TYR A 62 -10.61 -8.27 8.13
CA TYR A 62 -11.78 -8.47 8.99
C TYR A 62 -12.68 -7.25 8.99
N LEU A 63 -12.11 -6.06 8.82
CA LEU A 63 -12.88 -4.82 8.70
C LEU A 63 -13.64 -4.79 7.38
N TYR A 64 -13.02 -5.17 6.26
CA TYR A 64 -13.73 -5.28 4.97
C TYR A 64 -14.91 -6.25 5.06
N GLN A 65 -14.73 -7.41 5.70
CA GLN A 65 -15.81 -8.36 5.94
C GLN A 65 -16.92 -7.76 6.82
N ALA A 66 -16.55 -7.11 7.93
CA ALA A 66 -17.48 -6.46 8.86
C ALA A 66 -18.30 -5.36 8.18
N ILE A 67 -17.65 -4.51 7.37
CA ILE A 67 -18.30 -3.45 6.59
C ILE A 67 -19.34 -4.04 5.65
N GLY A 68 -18.99 -5.11 4.93
CA GLY A 68 -19.93 -5.79 4.03
C GLY A 68 -21.16 -6.31 4.78
N GLN A 69 -20.96 -6.93 5.95
CA GLN A 69 -22.04 -7.42 6.81
C GLN A 69 -22.94 -6.29 7.32
N LEU A 70 -22.34 -5.23 7.87
CA LEU A 70 -23.07 -4.06 8.39
C LEU A 70 -23.90 -3.36 7.29
N LYS A 71 -23.35 -3.22 6.08
CA LYS A 71 -24.06 -2.60 4.95
C LYS A 71 -25.29 -3.39 4.52
N LEU A 72 -25.26 -4.71 4.61
CA LEU A 72 -26.45 -5.55 4.34
C LEU A 72 -27.51 -5.38 5.45
N GLY A 73 -27.08 -5.26 6.70
CA GLY A 73 -27.94 -5.22 7.88
C GLY A 73 -28.64 -3.92 8.20
N ILE A 74 -27.97 -2.80 7.97
CA ILE A 74 -28.47 -1.50 8.43
C ILE A 74 -29.77 -1.09 7.74
N SER A 75 -30.07 -1.69 6.58
CA SER A 75 -31.33 -1.50 5.86
C SER A 75 -32.56 -1.87 6.69
N ALA A 76 -32.42 -2.75 7.70
CA ALA A 76 -33.50 -3.18 8.58
C ALA A 76 -33.73 -2.25 9.80
N GLU A 77 -32.76 -1.41 10.16
CA GLU A 77 -32.82 -0.55 11.35
C GLU A 77 -32.93 0.93 10.96
N LYS A 78 -34.13 1.49 11.06
CA LYS A 78 -34.38 2.90 10.75
C LYS A 78 -33.57 3.80 11.69
N ASP A 79 -32.86 4.77 11.12
CA ASP A 79 -32.04 5.77 11.81
C ASP A 79 -30.86 5.21 12.65
N ALA A 80 -30.37 4.03 12.30
CA ALA A 80 -29.14 3.47 12.88
C ALA A 80 -27.86 4.03 12.25
N TYR A 81 -26.75 3.93 12.99
CA TYR A 81 -25.40 4.23 12.50
C TYR A 81 -24.50 2.99 12.65
N PRO A 82 -23.84 2.52 11.58
CA PRO A 82 -23.05 1.29 11.64
C PRO A 82 -21.69 1.58 12.28
N ILE A 83 -21.27 0.73 13.21
CA ILE A 83 -19.95 0.82 13.83
C ILE A 83 -19.27 -0.54 13.90
N ILE A 84 -17.94 -0.52 13.88
CA ILE A 84 -17.10 -1.69 14.17
C ILE A 84 -16.44 -1.52 15.52
N VAL A 85 -16.43 -2.58 16.32
CA VAL A 85 -15.74 -2.63 17.60
C VAL A 85 -14.63 -3.68 17.54
N ALA A 86 -13.41 -3.31 17.92
CA ALA A 86 -12.28 -4.25 17.99
C ALA A 86 -11.30 -3.87 19.12
N PRO A 87 -10.36 -4.75 19.51
CA PRO A 87 -9.35 -4.41 20.52
C PRO A 87 -8.46 -3.23 20.09
N TYR A 88 -8.12 -3.18 18.81
CA TYR A 88 -7.32 -2.12 18.20
C TYR A 88 -7.57 -2.11 16.69
N ILE A 89 -7.72 -0.93 16.10
CA ILE A 89 -7.91 -0.74 14.66
C ILE A 89 -6.73 0.04 14.10
N SER A 90 -6.05 -0.53 13.09
CA SER A 90 -4.86 0.06 12.48
C SER A 90 -5.15 1.39 11.77
N GLU A 91 -4.11 2.19 11.49
CA GLU A 91 -4.28 3.45 10.74
C GLU A 91 -4.98 3.23 9.39
N ARG A 92 -4.56 2.22 8.64
CA ARG A 92 -5.22 1.82 7.40
C ARG A 92 -6.64 1.31 7.63
N GLY A 93 -6.86 0.50 8.68
CA GLY A 93 -8.18 0.02 9.07
C GLY A 93 -9.16 1.16 9.39
N ARG A 94 -8.69 2.22 10.07
CA ARG A 94 -9.49 3.41 10.37
C ARG A 94 -9.89 4.14 9.09
N ASN A 95 -8.97 4.30 8.13
CA ASN A 95 -9.27 4.92 6.85
C ASN A 95 -10.29 4.10 6.04
N ILE A 96 -10.15 2.77 6.00
CA ILE A 96 -11.12 1.85 5.38
C ILE A 96 -12.53 2.05 5.95
N CYS A 97 -12.65 2.13 7.28
CA CYS A 97 -13.95 2.39 7.92
C CYS A 97 -14.50 3.78 7.54
N LYS A 98 -13.67 4.83 7.58
CA LYS A 98 -14.06 6.21 7.24
C LYS A 98 -14.56 6.33 5.81
N GLU A 99 -13.83 5.77 4.84
CA GLU A 99 -14.20 5.76 3.42
C GLU A 99 -15.49 4.99 3.17
N ALA A 100 -15.73 3.92 3.94
CA ALA A 100 -16.96 3.14 3.85
C ALA A 100 -18.19 3.80 4.50
N GLY A 101 -18.02 4.95 5.18
CA GLY A 101 -19.07 5.61 5.96
C GLY A 101 -19.45 4.85 7.24
N VAL A 102 -18.54 4.02 7.76
CA VAL A 102 -18.75 3.18 8.94
C VAL A 102 -17.94 3.75 10.12
N GLY A 103 -18.58 3.92 11.27
CA GLY A 103 -17.91 4.33 12.48
C GLY A 103 -17.04 3.24 13.08
N PHE A 104 -16.20 3.60 14.03
CA PHE A 104 -15.47 2.60 14.81
C PHE A 104 -15.20 3.07 16.23
N ILE A 105 -15.07 2.10 17.13
CA ILE A 105 -14.56 2.28 18.48
C ILE A 105 -13.59 1.15 18.76
N ASP A 106 -12.35 1.46 19.14
CA ASP A 106 -11.44 0.44 19.67
C ASP A 106 -11.20 0.60 21.17
N LEU A 107 -10.79 -0.50 21.81
CA LEU A 107 -10.53 -0.50 23.26
C LEU A 107 -9.33 0.35 23.65
N GLN A 108 -8.53 0.80 22.68
CA GLN A 108 -7.41 1.70 22.88
C GLN A 108 -7.81 3.19 22.85
N GLY A 109 -9.09 3.47 22.60
CA GLY A 109 -9.66 4.81 22.62
C GLY A 109 -9.62 5.53 21.27
N ASN A 110 -9.33 4.83 20.17
CA ASN A 110 -9.56 5.41 18.84
C ASN A 110 -11.04 5.33 18.51
N VAL A 111 -11.62 6.47 18.12
CA VAL A 111 -13.06 6.60 17.85
C VAL A 111 -13.27 7.40 16.59
N PHE A 112 -14.16 6.91 15.73
CA PHE A 112 -14.76 7.72 14.68
C PHE A 112 -16.27 7.50 14.65
N LEU A 113 -17.03 8.56 14.87
CA LEU A 113 -18.49 8.60 14.74
C LEU A 113 -18.87 9.86 13.98
N LYS A 114 -19.60 9.72 12.88
CA LYS A 114 -20.09 10.84 12.06
C LYS A 114 -21.53 10.60 11.65
N PHE A 115 -22.46 11.14 12.42
CA PHE A 115 -23.90 11.05 12.15
C PHE A 115 -24.65 12.28 12.65
N ASN A 116 -25.72 12.64 11.96
CA ASN A 116 -26.50 13.86 12.25
C ASN A 116 -25.55 15.09 12.31
N SER A 117 -25.56 15.85 13.40
CA SER A 117 -24.62 16.95 13.68
C SER A 117 -23.42 16.53 14.55
N ILE A 118 -23.25 15.24 14.83
CA ILE A 118 -22.18 14.72 15.67
C ILE A 118 -21.00 14.29 14.79
N LEU A 119 -19.83 14.83 15.10
CA LEU A 119 -18.53 14.34 14.65
C LEU A 119 -17.65 14.10 15.87
N ILE A 120 -17.24 12.85 16.05
CA ILE A 120 -16.19 12.46 17.00
C ILE A 120 -15.11 11.79 16.16
N ASP A 121 -13.92 12.37 16.11
CA ASP A 121 -12.74 11.79 15.47
C ASP A 121 -11.58 11.90 16.45
N VAL A 122 -11.48 10.89 17.32
CA VAL A 122 -10.45 10.82 18.35
C VAL A 122 -9.43 9.80 17.91
N GLN A 123 -8.20 10.27 17.72
CA GLN A 123 -7.04 9.45 17.43
C GLN A 123 -6.07 9.58 18.59
N GLN A 124 -5.99 8.54 19.43
CA GLN A 124 -5.12 8.59 20.60
C GLN A 124 -3.68 8.32 20.16
N VAL A 125 -2.87 9.36 20.14
CA VAL A 125 -1.43 9.27 19.86
C VAL A 125 -0.67 9.24 21.19
N GLY A 126 -0.03 8.10 21.49
CA GLY A 126 1.12 8.10 22.42
C GLY A 126 0.86 8.23 23.92
N VAL A 127 -0.32 7.86 24.44
CA VAL A 127 -0.51 7.76 25.90
C VAL A 127 0.05 6.43 26.40
N LYS A 128 1.04 6.47 27.31
CA LYS A 128 1.47 5.32 28.11
C LYS A 128 0.39 5.00 29.14
N ASP A 129 -0.69 4.34 28.73
CA ASP A 129 -1.66 3.79 29.70
C ASP A 129 -1.06 2.55 30.38
N ARG A 130 -0.29 2.78 31.44
CA ARG A 130 0.27 1.72 32.31
C ARG A 130 -0.82 0.83 32.91
N ALA A 131 -2.07 1.31 32.99
CA ALA A 131 -3.20 0.59 33.56
C ALA A 131 -3.69 -0.60 32.71
N MET A 132 -3.38 -0.66 31.41
CA MET A 132 -3.81 -1.77 30.53
C MET A 132 -2.67 -2.69 30.05
N GLY A 133 -1.42 -2.46 30.48
CA GLY A 133 -0.29 -3.31 30.07
C GLY A 133 0.05 -3.27 28.56
N ILE A 134 -0.58 -2.38 27.78
CA ILE A 134 -0.34 -2.25 26.33
C ILE A 134 0.46 -0.98 26.05
N ASP A 135 1.71 -1.15 25.63
CA ASP A 135 2.55 -0.04 25.15
C ASP A 135 2.05 0.44 23.77
N ARG A 136 1.21 1.47 23.73
CA ARG A 136 0.61 2.01 22.50
C ARG A 136 1.63 2.61 21.52
N VAL A 137 2.78 3.09 22.02
CA VAL A 137 3.90 3.54 21.16
C VAL A 137 4.51 2.35 20.41
N SER A 138 4.56 1.19 21.06
CA SER A 138 5.03 -0.05 20.42
C SER A 138 4.13 -0.46 19.25
N VAL A 139 2.80 -0.31 19.36
CA VAL A 139 1.84 -0.72 18.32
C VAL A 139 2.03 0.07 17.01
N LYS A 140 2.05 1.41 17.07
CA LYS A 140 2.28 2.24 15.87
C LYS A 140 3.67 1.99 15.26
N LYS A 141 4.68 1.73 16.10
CA LYS A 141 6.03 1.38 15.64
C LYS A 141 6.05 0.01 14.95
N MET A 142 5.27 -0.96 15.44
CA MET A 142 5.11 -2.27 14.82
C MET A 142 4.43 -2.16 13.45
N GLU A 143 3.35 -1.39 13.31
CA GLU A 143 2.69 -1.18 12.01
C GLU A 143 3.63 -0.62 10.95
N LYS A 144 4.34 0.47 11.28
CA LYS A 144 5.33 1.06 10.37
C LYS A 144 6.45 0.08 10.02
N ARG A 145 6.86 -0.78 10.96
CA ARG A 145 7.85 -1.84 10.71
C ARG A 145 7.31 -2.92 9.78
N THR A 146 6.05 -3.33 9.94
CA THR A 146 5.39 -4.30 9.08
C THR A 146 5.33 -3.80 7.63
N LEU A 147 4.89 -2.56 7.42
CA LEU A 147 4.85 -1.94 6.09
C LEU A 147 6.24 -1.82 5.46
N ARG A 148 7.25 -1.38 6.23
CA ARG A 148 8.64 -1.34 5.74
C ARG A 148 9.17 -2.72 5.36
N ARG A 149 8.80 -3.78 6.10
CA ARG A 149 9.21 -5.15 5.81
C ARG A 149 8.51 -5.71 4.56
N LEU A 150 7.29 -5.26 4.29
CA LEU A 150 6.50 -5.64 3.11
C LEU A 150 7.18 -5.17 1.81
N PHE A 151 7.83 -4.00 1.83
CA PHE A 151 8.53 -3.44 0.66
C PHE A 151 10.06 -3.57 0.74
N SER A 152 10.59 -4.49 1.54
CA SER A 152 12.02 -4.81 1.55
C SER A 152 12.45 -5.43 0.20
N PRO A 153 13.77 -5.44 -0.13
CA PRO A 153 14.27 -5.91 -1.42
C PRO A 153 13.62 -7.20 -1.96
N VAL A 154 13.73 -8.30 -1.22
CA VAL A 154 13.19 -9.60 -1.64
C VAL A 154 11.66 -9.64 -1.54
N SER A 155 11.05 -9.02 -0.52
CA SER A 155 9.58 -8.97 -0.42
C SER A 155 8.95 -8.25 -1.59
N SER A 156 9.58 -7.17 -2.04
CA SER A 156 9.10 -6.34 -3.14
C SER A 156 9.09 -7.08 -4.48
N ARG A 157 9.92 -8.13 -4.66
CA ARG A 157 9.85 -9.01 -5.83
C ARG A 157 8.51 -9.74 -5.91
N VAL A 158 8.05 -10.31 -4.80
CA VAL A 158 6.76 -11.02 -4.73
C VAL A 158 5.61 -10.07 -5.07
N ILE A 159 5.62 -8.87 -4.47
CA ILE A 159 4.59 -7.85 -4.73
C ILE A 159 4.60 -7.41 -6.19
N ARG A 160 5.79 -7.22 -6.76
CA ARG A 160 5.97 -6.86 -8.17
C ARG A 160 5.41 -7.93 -9.11
N VAL A 161 5.71 -9.20 -8.87
CA VAL A 161 5.14 -10.31 -9.65
C VAL A 161 3.62 -10.27 -9.58
N MET A 162 3.05 -10.09 -8.39
CA MET A 162 1.59 -10.03 -8.23
C MET A 162 0.96 -8.80 -8.90
N LEU A 163 1.61 -7.64 -8.89
CA LEU A 163 1.09 -6.42 -9.54
C LEU A 163 1.17 -6.49 -11.07
N GLU A 164 2.29 -6.98 -11.61
CA GLU A 164 2.47 -7.18 -13.05
C GLU A 164 1.54 -8.26 -13.60
N ASN A 165 1.13 -9.20 -12.76
CA ASN A 165 0.24 -10.30 -13.10
C ASN A 165 -1.03 -10.27 -12.23
N SER A 166 -1.68 -9.10 -12.13
CA SER A 166 -2.75 -8.84 -11.14
C SER A 166 -3.99 -9.72 -11.27
N LYS A 167 -4.17 -10.40 -12.42
CA LYS A 167 -5.29 -11.31 -12.69
C LYS A 167 -4.94 -12.78 -12.47
N GLU A 168 -3.65 -13.09 -12.29
CA GLU A 168 -3.19 -14.46 -12.14
C GLU A 168 -3.53 -15.04 -10.76
N VAL A 169 -3.81 -16.34 -10.77
CA VAL A 169 -4.06 -17.12 -9.55
C VAL A 169 -2.81 -17.92 -9.24
N TRP A 170 -2.18 -17.62 -8.12
CA TRP A 170 -0.89 -18.21 -7.76
C TRP A 170 -1.03 -19.35 -6.75
N THR A 171 -0.17 -20.36 -6.87
CA THR A 171 0.20 -21.18 -5.72
C THR A 171 1.41 -20.57 -5.04
N LEU A 172 1.61 -20.87 -3.75
CA LEU A 172 2.78 -20.38 -3.01
C LEU A 172 4.11 -20.76 -3.69
N ARG A 173 4.19 -21.96 -4.25
CA ARG A 173 5.39 -22.47 -4.94
C ARG A 173 5.64 -21.74 -6.26
N ALA A 174 4.61 -21.60 -7.09
CA ALA A 174 4.73 -20.88 -8.36
C ALA A 174 5.16 -19.43 -8.14
N LEU A 175 4.52 -18.73 -7.18
CA LEU A 175 4.86 -17.35 -6.86
C LEU A 175 6.28 -17.19 -6.31
N SER A 176 6.72 -18.14 -5.47
CA SER A 176 8.08 -18.17 -4.93
C SER A 176 9.13 -18.33 -6.03
N THR A 177 8.88 -19.24 -6.97
CA THR A 177 9.76 -19.48 -8.13
C THR A 177 9.82 -18.24 -9.02
N GLU A 178 8.66 -17.69 -9.39
CA GLU A 178 8.56 -16.53 -10.29
C GLU A 178 9.22 -15.27 -9.68
N ALA A 179 9.02 -15.03 -8.38
CA ALA A 179 9.61 -13.89 -7.69
C ALA A 179 11.09 -14.06 -7.34
N GLU A 180 11.68 -15.23 -7.63
CA GLU A 180 13.02 -15.60 -7.19
C GLU A 180 13.24 -15.34 -5.68
N ALA A 181 12.25 -15.76 -4.88
CA ALA A 181 12.21 -15.61 -3.43
C ALA A 181 12.06 -16.98 -2.77
N SER A 182 12.47 -17.13 -1.51
CA SER A 182 12.26 -18.38 -0.79
C SER A 182 10.78 -18.61 -0.49
N LEU A 183 10.37 -19.87 -0.34
CA LEU A 183 8.99 -20.23 0.07
C LEU A 183 8.62 -19.55 1.39
N LYS A 184 9.54 -19.50 2.36
CA LYS A 184 9.35 -18.83 3.64
C LYS A 184 9.08 -17.34 3.46
N GLN A 185 9.87 -16.65 2.64
CA GLN A 185 9.68 -15.22 2.40
C GLN A 185 8.35 -14.96 1.70
N THR A 186 8.04 -15.75 0.68
CA THR A 186 6.78 -15.67 -0.08
C THR A 186 5.58 -15.92 0.84
N TYR A 187 5.67 -16.87 1.76
CA TYR A 187 4.63 -17.15 2.75
C TYR A 187 4.40 -15.94 3.67
N LEU A 188 5.49 -15.37 4.21
CA LEU A 188 5.39 -14.21 5.09
C LEU A 188 4.77 -13.00 4.38
N VAL A 189 5.21 -12.71 3.15
CA VAL A 189 4.66 -11.60 2.35
C VAL A 189 3.18 -11.82 2.08
N THR A 190 2.80 -12.97 1.52
CA THR A 190 1.40 -13.25 1.18
C THR A 190 0.50 -13.33 2.41
N ASN A 191 1.01 -13.74 3.57
CA ASN A 191 0.24 -13.72 4.82
C ASN A 191 0.01 -12.29 5.31
N THR A 192 1.03 -11.43 5.26
CA THR A 192 0.86 -10.01 5.58
C THR A 192 -0.09 -9.32 4.59
N LEU A 193 0.00 -9.62 3.29
CA LEU A 193 -0.96 -9.11 2.31
C LEU A 193 -2.38 -9.57 2.58
N ASP A 194 -2.58 -10.81 3.06
CA ASP A 194 -3.90 -11.35 3.41
C ASP A 194 -4.47 -10.66 4.65
N GLU A 195 -3.67 -10.48 5.70
CA GLU A 195 -4.04 -9.72 6.90
C GLU A 195 -4.43 -8.28 6.56
N GLU A 196 -3.69 -7.65 5.65
CA GLU A 196 -3.98 -6.33 5.09
C GLU A 196 -5.09 -6.37 4.02
N GLY A 197 -5.69 -7.52 3.71
CA GLY A 197 -6.82 -7.62 2.78
C GLY A 197 -6.50 -7.24 1.33
N PHE A 198 -5.24 -7.31 0.91
CA PHE A 198 -4.82 -7.11 -0.48
C PHE A 198 -4.94 -8.39 -1.31
N VAL A 199 -4.87 -9.56 -0.68
CA VAL A 199 -5.00 -10.86 -1.34
C VAL A 199 -6.11 -11.67 -0.71
N ASP A 200 -6.64 -12.62 -1.46
CA ASP A 200 -7.53 -13.67 -0.97
C ASP A 200 -6.80 -15.02 -1.05
N LYS A 201 -6.91 -15.82 0.01
CA LYS A 201 -6.31 -17.14 0.12
C LYS A 201 -7.39 -18.21 0.28
N LYS A 202 -7.64 -18.97 -0.79
CA LYS A 202 -8.66 -20.04 -0.79
C LYS A 202 -8.08 -21.35 -1.27
N ARG A 203 -8.12 -22.38 -0.41
CA ARG A 203 -7.68 -23.75 -0.73
C ARG A 203 -6.29 -23.81 -1.39
N GLY A 204 -5.36 -22.96 -0.95
CA GLY A 204 -3.99 -22.87 -1.47
C GLY A 204 -3.79 -21.93 -2.66
N ALA A 205 -4.87 -21.43 -3.27
CA ALA A 205 -4.83 -20.38 -4.28
C ALA A 205 -4.67 -19.00 -3.63
N ILE A 206 -3.83 -18.15 -4.21
CA ILE A 206 -3.51 -16.79 -3.76
C ILE A 206 -3.83 -15.85 -4.92
N THR A 207 -4.80 -14.96 -4.72
CA THR A 207 -5.24 -14.00 -5.76
C THR A 207 -5.12 -12.59 -5.24
N LEU A 208 -4.59 -11.67 -6.06
CA LEU A 208 -4.55 -10.24 -5.73
C LEU A 208 -5.92 -9.62 -5.96
N THR A 209 -6.50 -8.98 -4.94
CA THR A 209 -7.87 -8.43 -5.03
C THR A 209 -7.91 -6.91 -5.07
N ARG A 210 -6.86 -6.25 -4.57
CA ARG A 210 -6.77 -4.77 -4.50
C ARG A 210 -5.43 -4.26 -5.06
N PRO A 211 -5.14 -4.50 -6.35
CA PRO A 211 -3.86 -4.14 -6.96
C PRO A 211 -3.58 -2.63 -6.91
N GLY A 212 -4.58 -1.79 -7.19
CA GLY A 212 -4.43 -0.33 -7.15
C GLY A 212 -4.05 0.21 -5.77
N GLU A 213 -4.80 -0.18 -4.73
CA GLU A 213 -4.49 0.22 -3.35
C GLU A 213 -3.11 -0.28 -2.88
N LEU A 214 -2.69 -1.48 -3.31
CA LEU A 214 -1.37 -2.02 -2.99
C LEU A 214 -0.26 -1.22 -3.68
N LEU A 215 -0.46 -0.85 -4.94
CA LEU A 215 0.46 -0.02 -5.70
C LEU A 215 0.60 1.37 -5.06
N ASP A 216 -0.49 1.99 -4.66
CA ASP A 216 -0.49 3.29 -3.97
C ASP A 216 0.21 3.23 -2.63
N LEU A 217 -0.05 2.18 -1.85
CA LEU A 217 0.64 1.94 -0.60
C LEU A 217 2.15 1.78 -0.82
N TRP A 218 2.57 1.05 -1.84
CA TRP A 218 3.98 0.91 -2.16
C TRP A 218 4.59 2.26 -2.57
N ALA A 219 3.95 2.96 -3.51
CA ALA A 219 4.41 4.26 -4.01
C ALA A 219 4.56 5.29 -2.88
N SER A 220 3.64 5.33 -1.91
CA SER A 220 3.72 6.22 -0.74
C SER A 220 4.96 6.01 0.15
N SER A 221 5.59 4.84 0.06
CA SER A 221 6.76 4.46 0.87
C SER A 221 8.06 4.34 0.06
N TYR A 222 7.97 4.45 -1.26
CA TYR A 222 9.08 4.27 -2.18
C TYR A 222 9.73 5.60 -2.54
N ASN A 223 11.06 5.62 -2.63
CA ASN A 223 11.80 6.74 -3.20
C ASN A 223 12.94 6.18 -4.06
N ILE A 224 13.13 6.75 -5.25
CA ILE A 224 14.19 6.37 -6.19
C ILE A 224 15.59 6.41 -5.55
N THR A 225 15.80 7.24 -4.53
CA THR A 225 17.09 7.35 -3.80
C THR A 225 17.47 6.13 -2.99
N ILE A 226 16.61 5.11 -2.87
CA ILE A 226 17.01 3.80 -2.33
C ILE A 226 18.04 3.11 -3.24
N ASN A 227 18.08 3.49 -4.52
CA ASN A 227 19.06 3.04 -5.49
C ASN A 227 20.34 3.87 -5.40
N GLU A 228 21.46 3.31 -5.85
CA GLU A 228 22.68 4.08 -6.03
C GLU A 228 22.62 4.79 -7.38
N ILE A 229 22.57 6.12 -7.36
CA ILE A 229 22.44 6.96 -8.55
C ILE A 229 23.71 7.78 -8.70
N GLN A 230 24.32 7.72 -9.89
CA GLN A 230 25.43 8.60 -10.25
C GLN A 230 25.08 9.39 -11.49
N THR A 231 25.29 10.70 -11.40
CA THR A 231 24.95 11.67 -12.43
C THR A 231 26.18 12.02 -13.26
N PHE A 232 25.97 12.13 -14.57
CA PHE A 232 27.00 12.42 -15.54
C PHE A 232 26.51 13.45 -16.56
N TYR A 233 27.47 14.14 -17.15
CA TYR A 233 27.30 14.96 -18.32
C TYR A 233 27.54 14.15 -19.60
N SER A 234 26.74 14.40 -20.63
CA SER A 234 27.00 13.95 -21.99
C SER A 234 27.07 15.14 -22.96
N PHE A 235 27.94 15.02 -23.97
CA PHE A 235 27.98 15.93 -25.10
C PHE A 235 26.78 15.74 -26.04
N GLU A 236 26.14 14.57 -26.03
CA GLU A 236 24.88 14.34 -26.73
C GLU A 236 23.73 15.03 -25.96
N LYS A 237 23.19 16.10 -26.54
CA LYS A 237 22.13 16.92 -25.92
C LYS A 237 20.74 16.41 -26.22
N ASN A 238 20.55 15.63 -27.27
CA ASN A 238 19.25 15.08 -27.58
C ASN A 238 19.02 13.79 -26.76
N PRO A 239 18.05 13.76 -25.82
CA PRO A 239 17.87 12.61 -24.94
C PRO A 239 17.48 11.34 -25.72
N THR A 240 16.69 11.46 -26.78
CA THR A 240 16.32 10.32 -27.63
C THR A 240 17.52 9.77 -28.40
N SER A 241 18.42 10.63 -28.90
CA SER A 241 19.68 10.21 -29.54
C SER A 241 20.56 9.45 -28.54
N LEU A 242 20.70 9.97 -27.32
CA LEU A 242 21.44 9.31 -26.25
C LEU A 242 20.84 7.93 -25.90
N MET A 243 19.52 7.83 -25.80
CA MET A 243 18.83 6.55 -25.56
C MET A 243 19.11 5.55 -26.68
N LYS A 244 19.10 5.97 -27.95
CA LYS A 244 19.47 5.11 -29.09
C LYS A 244 20.90 4.61 -29.01
N LYS A 245 21.86 5.51 -28.70
CA LYS A 245 23.27 5.15 -28.50
C LYS A 245 23.45 4.12 -27.38
N ALA A 246 22.82 4.37 -26.22
CA ALA A 246 22.86 3.45 -25.09
C ALA A 246 22.24 2.09 -25.43
N SER A 247 21.12 2.08 -26.16
CA SER A 247 20.49 0.81 -26.58
C SER A 247 21.33 0.02 -27.58
N ALA A 248 21.91 0.68 -28.57
CA ALA A 248 22.79 0.06 -29.56
C ALA A 248 24.03 -0.57 -28.88
N LEU A 249 24.66 0.17 -27.98
CA LEU A 249 25.79 -0.31 -27.18
C LEU A 249 25.41 -1.55 -26.35
N ALA A 250 24.25 -1.50 -25.69
CA ALA A 250 23.76 -2.61 -24.88
C ALA A 250 23.56 -3.89 -25.70
N ARG A 251 22.99 -3.74 -26.91
CA ARG A 251 22.73 -4.84 -27.84
C ARG A 251 24.03 -5.46 -28.32
N GLU A 252 24.98 -4.64 -28.74
CA GLU A 252 26.29 -5.07 -29.24
C GLU A 252 27.07 -5.86 -28.18
N LYS A 253 26.99 -5.43 -26.92
CA LYS A 253 27.79 -5.97 -25.81
C LYS A 253 27.03 -6.94 -24.90
N GLY A 254 25.77 -7.24 -25.21
CA GLY A 254 24.92 -8.13 -24.41
C GLY A 254 24.62 -7.61 -22.99
N LEU A 255 24.56 -6.29 -22.80
CA LEU A 255 24.38 -5.69 -21.49
C LEU A 255 22.91 -5.64 -21.08
N LYS A 256 22.65 -6.02 -19.83
CA LYS A 256 21.33 -5.90 -19.22
C LYS A 256 21.14 -4.50 -18.62
N TYR A 257 20.21 -3.77 -19.22
CA TYR A 257 19.80 -2.43 -18.79
C TYR A 257 18.28 -2.25 -18.95
N ALA A 258 17.74 -1.15 -18.43
CA ALA A 258 16.39 -0.69 -18.73
C ALA A 258 16.24 0.82 -18.43
N PHE A 259 15.69 1.58 -19.39
CA PHE A 259 15.27 2.97 -19.15
C PHE A 259 14.18 3.04 -18.07
N THR A 260 14.20 4.13 -17.30
CA THR A 260 13.19 4.41 -16.27
C THR A 260 12.88 5.91 -16.22
N LEU A 261 12.05 6.34 -15.26
CA LEU A 261 11.56 7.70 -15.11
C LEU A 261 10.99 8.22 -16.43
N HIS A 262 11.15 9.51 -16.74
CA HIS A 262 10.60 10.08 -17.96
C HIS A 262 11.19 9.46 -19.23
N ALA A 263 12.47 9.05 -19.23
CA ALA A 263 13.09 8.39 -20.37
C ALA A 263 12.40 7.06 -20.68
N GLY A 264 12.18 6.21 -19.68
CA GLY A 264 11.46 4.94 -19.85
C GLY A 264 9.97 5.16 -20.17
N ALA A 265 9.31 6.08 -19.46
CA ALA A 265 7.90 6.38 -19.67
C ALA A 265 7.61 6.94 -21.07
N SER A 266 8.55 7.67 -21.67
CA SER A 266 8.43 8.18 -23.04
C SER A 266 8.27 7.08 -24.09
N LEU A 267 8.73 5.86 -23.80
CA LEU A 267 8.62 4.72 -24.71
C LEU A 267 7.22 4.08 -24.68
N VAL A 268 6.50 4.18 -23.56
CA VAL A 268 5.25 3.43 -23.34
C VAL A 268 4.02 4.32 -23.23
N ALA A 269 4.13 5.49 -22.61
CA ALA A 269 3.04 6.42 -22.35
C ALA A 269 3.57 7.88 -22.32
N PRO A 270 4.06 8.43 -23.44
CA PRO A 270 4.66 9.75 -23.48
C PRO A 270 3.65 10.84 -23.11
N PHE A 271 3.98 11.67 -22.11
CA PHE A 271 3.12 12.77 -21.65
C PHE A 271 3.93 14.01 -21.24
N VAL A 272 5.01 13.82 -20.48
CA VAL A 272 5.91 14.89 -20.05
C VAL A 272 7.17 14.91 -20.92
N ARG A 273 7.58 16.11 -21.35
CA ARG A 273 8.88 16.33 -22.00
C ARG A 273 10.00 16.16 -21.00
N PHE A 274 11.13 15.62 -21.43
CA PHE A 274 12.27 15.34 -20.56
C PHE A 274 13.59 15.69 -21.24
N THR A 275 14.58 16.02 -20.41
CA THR A 275 15.98 16.24 -20.81
C THR A 275 16.90 15.19 -20.23
N ASP A 276 16.53 14.61 -19.08
CA ASP A 276 17.38 13.70 -18.33
C ASP A 276 17.11 12.25 -18.68
N VAL A 277 18.17 11.52 -19.01
CA VAL A 277 18.11 10.09 -19.36
C VAL A 277 18.52 9.26 -18.15
N HIS A 278 17.56 8.50 -17.63
CA HIS A 278 17.73 7.63 -16.48
C HIS A 278 17.61 6.16 -16.92
N PHE A 279 18.55 5.31 -16.52
CA PHE A 279 18.44 3.87 -16.74
C PHE A 279 19.16 3.03 -15.70
N TYR A 280 18.55 1.89 -15.39
CA TYR A 280 19.08 0.86 -14.52
C TYR A 280 20.11 -0.02 -15.23
N LEU A 281 21.13 -0.43 -14.49
CA LEU A 281 22.20 -1.33 -14.94
C LEU A 281 22.24 -2.60 -14.07
N ALA A 282 22.44 -3.77 -14.66
CA ALA A 282 22.65 -5.02 -13.90
C ALA A 282 24.13 -5.31 -13.59
N GLY A 283 25.03 -4.33 -13.78
CA GLY A 283 26.47 -4.46 -13.63
C GLY A 283 27.14 -3.11 -13.45
N SER A 284 28.47 -3.04 -13.53
CA SER A 284 29.23 -1.82 -13.21
C SER A 284 28.96 -0.65 -14.16
N ARG A 285 29.07 0.58 -13.64
CA ARG A 285 28.92 1.81 -14.42
C ARG A 285 30.09 2.05 -15.37
N GLY A 286 31.29 1.61 -15.02
CA GLY A 286 32.54 2.00 -15.70
C GLY A 286 32.54 1.74 -17.20
N PHE A 287 31.95 0.62 -17.63
CA PHE A 287 31.80 0.32 -19.06
C PHE A 287 30.93 1.37 -19.77
N TRP A 288 29.75 1.66 -19.23
CA TRP A 288 28.82 2.65 -19.78
C TRP A 288 29.42 4.05 -19.80
N VAL A 289 30.12 4.42 -18.73
CA VAL A 289 30.77 5.74 -18.62
C VAL A 289 31.80 5.93 -19.74
N LYS A 290 32.64 4.92 -19.97
CA LYS A 290 33.67 4.97 -21.01
C LYS A 290 33.06 5.02 -22.41
N GLU A 291 32.18 4.07 -22.73
CA GLU A 291 31.70 3.87 -24.11
C GLU A 291 30.65 4.91 -24.54
N LEU A 292 29.96 5.56 -23.58
CA LEU A 292 29.07 6.69 -23.87
C LEU A 292 29.76 8.06 -23.70
N ASP A 293 31.08 8.09 -23.48
CA ASP A 293 31.88 9.30 -23.20
C ASP A 293 31.23 10.22 -22.14
N LEU A 294 30.82 9.61 -21.03
CA LEU A 294 30.18 10.32 -19.93
C LEU A 294 31.22 10.94 -18.99
N ARG A 295 30.99 12.19 -18.60
CA ARG A 295 31.86 12.93 -17.68
C ARG A 295 31.20 13.02 -16.30
N PRO A 296 31.88 12.62 -15.20
CA PRO A 296 31.33 12.80 -13.86
C PRO A 296 31.17 14.30 -13.57
N VAL A 297 30.08 14.65 -12.91
CA VAL A 297 29.78 16.04 -12.54
C VAL A 297 29.19 16.12 -11.16
N GLU A 298 29.46 17.21 -10.44
CA GLU A 298 28.84 17.48 -9.15
C GLU A 298 27.42 18.06 -9.30
N TYR A 299 27.19 18.87 -10.35
CA TYR A 299 25.89 19.50 -10.65
C TYR A 299 25.65 19.58 -12.17
N GLY A 300 24.38 19.59 -12.59
CA GLY A 300 23.97 19.90 -13.97
C GLY A 300 24.19 18.78 -15.01
N GLY A 301 24.36 17.52 -14.58
CA GLY A 301 24.37 16.38 -15.50
C GLY A 301 22.97 15.96 -15.94
N SER A 302 22.87 15.35 -17.13
CA SER A 302 21.61 14.93 -17.77
C SER A 302 21.52 13.42 -17.99
N VAL A 303 22.51 12.65 -17.50
CA VAL A 303 22.56 11.19 -17.63
C VAL A 303 22.72 10.59 -16.25
N HIS A 304 21.81 9.69 -15.87
CA HIS A 304 21.78 9.11 -14.54
C HIS A 304 21.85 7.59 -14.65
N LEU A 305 22.99 7.04 -14.24
CA LEU A 305 23.23 5.60 -14.23
C LEU A 305 22.87 5.02 -12.86
N ILE A 306 21.88 4.14 -12.84
CA ILE A 306 21.28 3.65 -11.61
C ILE A 306 21.68 2.18 -11.38
N ILE A 307 22.29 1.89 -10.24
CA ILE A 307 22.47 0.51 -9.77
C ILE A 307 21.32 0.21 -8.82
N PRO A 308 20.47 -0.78 -9.14
CA PRO A 308 19.26 -0.97 -8.39
C PRO A 308 19.52 -1.58 -7.02
N TYR A 309 18.69 -1.19 -6.04
CA TYR A 309 18.71 -1.78 -4.70
C TYR A 309 18.41 -3.29 -4.69
N ASP A 310 17.76 -3.79 -5.75
CA ASP A 310 17.41 -5.18 -5.94
C ASP A 310 17.24 -5.53 -7.43
N LYS A 311 17.65 -6.73 -7.84
CA LYS A 311 17.52 -7.19 -9.24
C LYS A 311 16.07 -7.27 -9.75
N GLY A 312 15.09 -7.29 -8.84
CA GLY A 312 13.67 -7.33 -9.15
C GLY A 312 13.17 -6.15 -9.99
N VAL A 313 13.89 -5.01 -10.04
CA VAL A 313 13.53 -3.89 -10.93
C VAL A 313 13.50 -4.28 -12.41
N PHE A 314 14.22 -5.35 -12.79
CA PHE A 314 14.27 -5.85 -14.16
C PHE A 314 13.19 -6.90 -14.47
N TYR A 315 12.35 -7.25 -13.49
CA TYR A 315 11.22 -8.14 -13.71
C TYR A 315 10.22 -7.50 -14.67
N ASN A 316 9.72 -8.29 -15.62
CA ASN A 316 8.78 -7.87 -16.67
C ASN A 316 9.19 -6.57 -17.42
N ARG A 317 10.49 -6.38 -17.66
CA ARG A 317 10.99 -5.30 -18.52
C ARG A 317 10.44 -5.44 -19.94
N GLN A 318 10.17 -4.30 -20.57
CA GLN A 318 9.50 -4.22 -21.85
C GLN A 318 10.51 -3.82 -22.94
N ILE A 319 10.42 -4.49 -24.08
CA ILE A 319 11.17 -4.13 -25.29
C ILE A 319 10.21 -3.30 -26.16
N VAL A 320 10.58 -2.04 -26.44
CA VAL A 320 9.80 -1.13 -27.28
C VAL A 320 10.68 -0.72 -28.45
N GLY A 321 10.36 -1.23 -29.63
CA GLY A 321 11.23 -1.12 -30.80
C GLY A 321 12.58 -1.75 -30.50
N ASP A 322 13.63 -0.94 -30.52
CA ASP A 322 14.99 -1.39 -30.29
C ASP A 322 15.51 -1.07 -28.88
N MET A 323 14.69 -0.47 -28.00
CA MET A 323 15.02 -0.02 -26.65
C MET A 323 14.34 -0.86 -25.56
N VAL A 324 14.88 -0.81 -24.34
CA VAL A 324 14.35 -1.53 -23.18
C VAL A 324 13.95 -0.55 -22.08
N THR A 325 12.75 -0.69 -21.53
CA THR A 325 12.28 0.03 -20.33
C THR A 325 11.89 -0.94 -19.23
N VAL A 326 11.86 -0.48 -17.98
CA VAL A 326 11.34 -1.27 -16.84
C VAL A 326 9.82 -1.48 -16.98
N SER A 327 9.25 -2.33 -16.13
CA SER A 327 7.82 -2.62 -16.13
C SER A 327 6.96 -1.40 -15.81
N ASN A 328 5.65 -1.45 -16.10
CA ASN A 328 4.75 -0.33 -15.82
C ASN A 328 4.64 -0.06 -14.32
N THR A 329 4.65 -1.10 -13.47
CA THR A 329 4.70 -0.94 -12.01
C THR A 329 5.98 -0.22 -11.59
N GLN A 330 7.14 -0.62 -12.13
CA GLN A 330 8.40 0.02 -11.76
C GLN A 330 8.45 1.48 -12.23
N LEU A 331 7.99 1.77 -13.46
CA LEU A 331 7.89 3.14 -13.97
C LEU A 331 6.98 3.99 -13.06
N TYR A 332 5.82 3.48 -12.65
CA TYR A 332 4.92 4.18 -11.75
C TYR A 332 5.61 4.50 -10.41
N LEU A 333 6.27 3.51 -9.80
CA LEU A 333 7.00 3.70 -8.54
C LEU A 333 8.10 4.76 -8.67
N ASP A 334 8.89 4.68 -9.74
CA ASP A 334 9.99 5.61 -9.98
C ASP A 334 9.48 7.04 -10.18
N LEU A 335 8.37 7.22 -10.89
CA LEU A 335 7.80 8.53 -11.19
C LEU A 335 7.00 9.15 -10.06
N HIS A 336 6.30 8.36 -9.22
CA HIS A 336 5.25 8.85 -8.32
C HIS A 336 5.73 9.96 -7.37
N ASN A 337 6.92 9.80 -6.79
CA ASN A 337 7.55 10.78 -5.90
C ASN A 337 8.70 11.55 -6.56
N TYR A 338 8.89 11.39 -7.88
CA TYR A 338 9.93 12.10 -8.61
C TYR A 338 9.50 13.56 -8.84
N PRO A 339 10.40 14.54 -8.63
CA PRO A 339 10.17 15.94 -8.99
C PRO A 339 10.00 16.09 -10.52
N ALA A 340 9.98 17.33 -11.04
CA ALA A 340 9.90 17.58 -12.49
C ALA A 340 8.66 16.96 -13.19
N ARG A 341 7.50 17.04 -12.54
CA ARG A 341 6.21 16.51 -13.04
C ARG A 341 6.18 14.98 -13.12
N GLY A 342 6.96 14.29 -12.29
CA GLY A 342 6.91 12.83 -12.14
C GLY A 342 5.52 12.31 -11.82
N LYS A 343 4.84 12.89 -10.82
CA LYS A 343 3.47 12.48 -10.43
C LYS A 343 2.46 12.56 -11.58
N GLU A 344 2.49 13.63 -12.37
CA GLU A 344 1.60 13.78 -13.53
C GLU A 344 1.85 12.68 -14.59
N GLN A 345 3.13 12.38 -14.87
CA GLN A 345 3.51 11.29 -15.77
C GLN A 345 3.13 9.91 -15.21
N ALA A 346 3.23 9.70 -13.89
CA ALA A 346 2.83 8.46 -13.22
C ALA A 346 1.31 8.22 -13.33
N ASP A 347 0.51 9.27 -13.11
CA ASP A 347 -0.95 9.18 -13.19
C ASP A 347 -1.42 8.92 -14.63
N PHE A 348 -0.79 9.60 -15.60
CA PHE A 348 -1.05 9.33 -17.02
C PHE A 348 -0.66 7.88 -17.40
N LEU A 349 0.52 7.42 -16.98
CA LEU A 349 0.97 6.05 -17.22
C LEU A 349 -0.02 5.04 -16.63
N ARG A 350 -0.46 5.27 -15.38
CA ARG A 350 -1.41 4.38 -14.70
C ARG A 350 -2.71 4.29 -15.50
N ALA A 351 -3.33 5.43 -15.82
CA ALA A 351 -4.57 5.46 -16.59
C ALA A 351 -4.47 4.76 -17.97
N GLN A 352 -3.29 4.82 -18.61
CA GLN A 352 -3.08 4.24 -19.95
C GLN A 352 -2.66 2.76 -19.93
N LYS A 353 -1.90 2.33 -18.92
CA LYS A 353 -1.14 1.07 -18.94
C LYS A 353 -1.36 0.15 -17.75
N LEU A 354 -1.88 0.66 -16.63
CA LEU A 354 -2.19 -0.12 -15.44
C LEU A 354 -3.72 -0.14 -15.27
N SER A 355 -4.35 -1.28 -15.45
CA SER A 355 -5.82 -1.41 -15.43
C SER A 355 -6.44 -1.34 -14.02
N PHE A 356 -5.78 -0.65 -13.06
CA PHE A 356 -6.18 -0.57 -11.65
C PHE A 356 -5.59 0.65 -10.94
#